data_AF-A0A182QEH9-F1
#
_entry.id   AF-A0A182QEH9-F1
#
_cell.length_a   1.000
_cell.length_b   1.000
_cell.length_c   1.000
_cell.angle_alpha   90.00
_cell.angle_beta   90.00
_cell.angle_gamma   90.00
#
_symmetry.space_group_name_H-M   'P 1'
#
loop_
_entity.id
_entity.type
_entity.pdbx_description
1 polymer ?
#
loop_
_entity_poly.entity_id
_entity_poly.type
_entity_poly.pdbx_seq_one_letter_code
_entity_poly.pdbx_strand_id
1 'polypeptide(L)'
;MRVLVVLTAAALVFVLFPPDGASERTCEANARKLVHRFYPLRHCQRSNRTVIGLLNAKTVRECADFARDKQALAFNYAPEGRNNTNWYDVVSEREHNRTNKTPWKPASPAVSNTFGIDDFYNCHVLDCPEYRNLSTIVNDTRFDYYTLYARNLPSSNYTCIPSIGMFLFENTKLNFSNAYNACVSAGGSLAHIASDARTFHLSKYLSELPSANNSASNNTTTMPLDTQYYVGLNETEKNRFFTSANERLDCFTFRAWAPGHPE
;
A
#
# COMPACT_ATOMS: atom_id res chain seq x y z
N MET A 1 -67.98 48.97 14.56
CA MET A 1 -66.63 49.51 14.27
C MET A 1 -65.63 48.41 14.58
N ARG A 2 -65.04 47.87 13.49
CA ARG A 2 -63.82 47.06 13.31
C ARG A 2 -63.43 45.99 14.36
N VAL A 3 -63.71 44.74 13.98
CA VAL A 3 -63.04 43.52 14.47
C VAL A 3 -61.61 43.50 13.93
N LEU A 4 -60.63 43.30 14.81
CA LEU A 4 -59.22 43.16 14.47
C LEU A 4 -58.90 41.68 14.26
N VAL A 5 -58.59 41.27 13.03
CA VAL A 5 -58.11 39.92 12.71
C VAL A 5 -56.58 39.95 12.76
N VAL A 6 -56.00 39.24 13.71
CA VAL A 6 -54.54 39.04 13.80
C VAL A 6 -54.18 37.86 12.92
N LEU A 7 -53.56 38.14 11.76
CA LEU A 7 -52.95 37.13 10.90
C LEU A 7 -51.53 36.86 11.40
N THR A 8 -51.35 35.75 12.11
CA THR A 8 -50.01 35.21 12.43
C THR A 8 -49.45 34.51 11.19
N ALA A 9 -48.48 35.15 10.53
CA ALA A 9 -47.67 34.50 9.51
C ALA A 9 -46.69 33.53 10.19
N ALA A 10 -47.01 32.23 10.18
CA ALA A 10 -46.05 31.20 10.53
C ALA A 10 -45.00 31.12 9.42
N ALA A 11 -43.80 31.65 9.67
CA ALA A 11 -42.64 31.44 8.81
C ALA A 11 -42.21 29.96 8.93
N LEU A 12 -42.64 29.16 7.95
CA LEU A 12 -42.11 27.82 7.72
C LEU A 12 -40.64 27.94 7.34
N VAL A 13 -39.76 27.80 8.33
CA VAL A 13 -38.33 27.55 8.10
C VAL A 13 -38.24 26.15 7.50
N PHE A 14 -38.22 26.08 6.17
CA PHE A 14 -37.77 24.88 5.47
C PHE A 14 -36.30 24.67 5.83
N VAL A 15 -36.05 23.78 6.80
CA VAL A 15 -34.72 23.20 6.99
C VAL A 15 -34.43 22.43 5.71
N LEU A 16 -33.68 23.05 4.80
CA LEU A 16 -33.08 22.39 3.66
C LEU A 16 -32.06 21.39 4.21
N PHE A 17 -32.53 20.19 4.56
CA PHE A 17 -31.65 19.04 4.68
C PHE A 17 -31.00 18.86 3.30
N PRO A 18 -29.65 18.91 3.18
CA PRO A 18 -29.00 18.60 1.93
C PRO A 18 -29.44 17.19 1.53
N PRO A 19 -29.81 16.95 0.25
CA PRO A 19 -30.31 15.66 -0.18
C PRO A 19 -29.26 14.58 0.08
N ASP A 20 -29.66 13.49 0.74
CA ASP A 20 -28.81 12.36 1.12
C ASP A 20 -27.97 11.79 -0.06
N GLY A 21 -28.41 12.01 -1.30
CA GLY A 21 -27.70 11.59 -2.52
C GLY A 21 -26.48 12.45 -2.92
N ALA A 22 -26.22 13.58 -2.28
CA ALA A 22 -25.02 14.39 -2.57
C ALA A 22 -23.75 13.76 -1.98
N SER A 23 -23.85 13.11 -0.81
CA SER A 23 -22.70 12.44 -0.18
C SER A 23 -22.29 11.16 -0.93
N GLU A 24 -23.27 10.35 -1.31
CA GLU A 24 -23.06 9.08 -2.00
C GLU A 24 -22.36 9.26 -3.36
N ARG A 25 -22.78 10.27 -4.14
CA ARG A 25 -22.12 10.63 -5.41
C ARG A 25 -20.68 11.09 -5.23
N THR A 26 -20.36 11.76 -4.12
CA THR A 26 -18.99 12.18 -3.82
C THR A 26 -18.09 11.03 -3.38
N CYS A 27 -18.63 10.08 -2.63
CA CYS A 27 -17.89 8.90 -2.20
C CYS A 27 -17.57 7.96 -3.37
N GLU A 28 -18.54 7.70 -4.24
CA GLU A 28 -18.32 6.90 -5.44
C GLU A 28 -17.31 7.55 -6.39
N ALA A 29 -17.39 8.88 -6.58
CA ALA A 29 -16.40 9.62 -7.36
C ALA A 29 -14.99 9.57 -6.76
N ASN A 30 -14.87 9.66 -5.43
CA ASN A 30 -13.58 9.55 -4.73
C ASN A 30 -13.00 8.13 -4.84
N ALA A 31 -13.83 7.10 -4.68
CA ALA A 31 -13.42 5.70 -4.82
C ALA A 31 -12.89 5.42 -6.23
N ARG A 32 -13.51 5.99 -7.27
CA ARG A 32 -13.05 5.87 -8.68
C ARG A 32 -11.73 6.60 -8.95
N LYS A 33 -11.36 7.60 -8.14
CA LYS A 33 -10.11 8.36 -8.29
C LYS A 33 -8.90 7.55 -7.78
N LEU A 34 -9.09 6.68 -6.79
CA LEU A 34 -8.06 5.85 -6.19
C LEU A 34 -7.85 4.55 -6.98
N VAL A 35 -7.33 4.66 -8.21
CA VAL A 35 -6.87 3.48 -8.94
C VAL A 35 -5.39 3.28 -8.65
N HIS A 36 -5.07 2.28 -7.82
CA HIS A 36 -3.70 1.81 -7.61
C HIS A 36 -3.13 1.31 -8.95
N ARG A 37 -2.25 2.11 -9.56
CA ARG A 37 -1.62 1.81 -10.84
C ARG A 37 -0.24 1.22 -10.61
N PHE A 38 -0.02 0.05 -11.19
CA PHE A 38 1.29 -0.58 -11.23
C PHE A 38 2.09 -0.04 -12.41
N TYR A 39 3.38 0.16 -12.17
CA TYR A 39 4.31 0.66 -13.17
C TYR A 39 5.48 -0.32 -13.30
N PRO A 40 5.98 -0.56 -14.53
CA PRO A 40 7.18 -1.37 -14.71
C PRO A 40 8.36 -0.65 -14.07
N LEU A 41 9.08 -1.34 -13.20
CA LEU A 41 10.29 -0.82 -12.56
C LEU A 41 11.55 -1.50 -13.10
N ARG A 42 11.47 -2.81 -13.43
CA ARG A 42 12.57 -3.54 -14.05
C ARG A 42 12.05 -4.45 -15.17
N HIS A 43 12.84 -4.57 -16.23
CA HIS A 43 12.61 -5.50 -17.32
C HIS A 43 13.61 -6.65 -17.26
N CYS A 44 13.23 -7.84 -17.75
CA CYS A 44 14.07 -9.03 -17.74
C CYS A 44 14.58 -9.39 -16.34
N GLN A 45 13.77 -9.10 -15.33
CA GLN A 45 14.08 -9.26 -13.92
C GLN A 45 12.78 -9.52 -13.16
N ARG A 46 12.84 -10.38 -12.14
CA ARG A 46 11.73 -10.66 -11.21
C ARG A 46 12.15 -10.45 -9.77
N SER A 47 11.21 -10.10 -8.92
CA SER A 47 11.40 -10.09 -7.47
C SER A 47 11.15 -11.46 -6.87
N ASN A 48 12.00 -11.88 -5.94
CA ASN A 48 11.84 -13.08 -5.12
C ASN A 48 11.20 -12.77 -3.75
N ARG A 49 10.42 -11.69 -3.66
CA ARG A 49 9.57 -11.39 -2.49
C ARG A 49 8.46 -12.43 -2.33
N THR A 50 7.77 -12.40 -1.20
CA THR A 50 6.72 -13.37 -0.88
C THR A 50 5.60 -13.30 -1.91
N VAL A 51 5.37 -14.42 -2.59
CA VAL A 51 4.24 -14.56 -3.51
C VAL A 51 2.98 -14.85 -2.71
N ILE A 52 1.93 -14.05 -2.91
CA ILE A 52 0.62 -14.22 -2.27
C ILE A 52 -0.47 -14.70 -3.23
N GLY A 53 -0.11 -14.93 -4.49
CA GLY A 53 -1.02 -15.39 -5.53
C GLY A 53 -0.33 -15.60 -6.86
N LEU A 54 -0.85 -16.56 -7.60
CA LEU A 54 -0.34 -16.98 -8.91
C LEU A 54 -1.50 -17.05 -9.90
N LEU A 55 -1.26 -16.57 -11.11
CA LEU A 55 -2.25 -16.58 -12.19
C LEU A 55 -1.56 -16.75 -13.55
N ASN A 56 -2.24 -17.39 -14.49
CA ASN A 56 -1.87 -17.31 -15.91
C ASN A 56 -2.71 -16.21 -16.56
N ALA A 57 -2.14 -15.01 -16.61
CA ALA A 57 -2.76 -13.82 -17.15
C ALA A 57 -2.35 -13.62 -18.62
N LYS A 58 -3.31 -13.33 -19.50
CA LYS A 58 -3.03 -13.05 -20.92
C LYS A 58 -2.38 -11.69 -21.13
N THR A 59 -2.65 -10.76 -20.22
CA THR A 59 -2.15 -9.38 -20.32
C THR A 59 -1.60 -8.90 -18.99
N VAL A 60 -0.67 -7.93 -19.05
CA VAL A 60 -0.18 -7.22 -17.85
C VAL A 60 -1.32 -6.56 -17.07
N ARG A 61 -2.38 -6.12 -17.75
CA ARG A 61 -3.55 -5.51 -17.11
C ARG A 61 -4.30 -6.55 -16.28
N GLU A 62 -4.52 -7.74 -16.81
CA GLU A 62 -5.16 -8.84 -16.07
C GLU A 62 -4.35 -9.23 -14.82
N CYS A 63 -3.02 -9.29 -14.94
CA CYS A 63 -2.14 -9.52 -13.78
C CYS A 63 -2.23 -8.37 -12.75
N ALA A 64 -2.28 -7.12 -13.21
CA ALA A 64 -2.46 -5.96 -12.33
C ALA A 64 -3.84 -5.96 -11.65
N ASP A 65 -4.89 -6.39 -12.33
CA ASP A 65 -6.24 -6.49 -11.78
C ASP A 65 -6.31 -7.57 -10.70
N PHE A 66 -5.68 -8.72 -10.95
CA PHE A 66 -5.51 -9.78 -9.95
C PHE A 66 -4.68 -9.33 -8.74
N ALA A 67 -3.61 -8.56 -8.96
CA ALA A 67 -2.83 -7.94 -7.89
C ALA A 67 -3.69 -7.00 -7.03
N ARG A 68 -4.58 -6.20 -7.64
CA ARG A 68 -5.51 -5.34 -6.89
C ARG A 68 -6.51 -6.13 -6.05
N ASP A 69 -7.08 -7.20 -6.60
CA ASP A 69 -7.99 -8.11 -5.88
C ASP A 69 -7.32 -8.73 -4.65
N LYS A 70 -6.06 -9.16 -4.79
CA LYS A 70 -5.24 -9.69 -3.69
C LYS A 70 -4.64 -8.62 -2.77
N GLN A 71 -4.93 -7.34 -3.01
CA GLN A 71 -4.31 -6.21 -2.30
C GLN A 71 -2.77 -6.24 -2.35
N ALA A 72 -2.19 -6.84 -3.39
CA ALA A 72 -0.76 -6.93 -3.59
C ALA A 72 -0.15 -5.55 -3.88
N LEU A 73 1.11 -5.35 -3.48
CA LEU A 73 1.81 -4.07 -3.66
C LEU A 73 2.79 -4.08 -4.85
N ALA A 74 3.08 -5.26 -5.38
CA ALA A 74 3.89 -5.47 -6.56
C ALA A 74 3.54 -6.80 -7.25
N PHE A 75 4.04 -7.02 -8.45
CA PHE A 75 3.95 -8.31 -9.13
C PHE A 75 5.07 -8.51 -10.17
N ASN A 76 5.35 -9.77 -10.47
CA ASN A 76 6.14 -10.19 -11.61
C ASN A 76 5.20 -10.63 -12.74
N TYR A 77 5.49 -10.24 -13.98
CA TYR A 77 4.71 -10.65 -15.14
C TYR A 77 5.60 -11.08 -16.31
N ALA A 78 5.37 -12.27 -16.84
CA ALA A 78 6.01 -12.82 -18.03
C ALA A 78 5.06 -12.68 -19.23
N PRO A 79 5.36 -11.79 -20.20
CA PRO A 79 4.52 -11.57 -21.36
C PRO A 79 4.43 -12.82 -22.26
N GLU A 80 3.25 -13.05 -22.84
CA GLU A 80 3.08 -14.06 -23.89
C GLU A 80 4.03 -13.79 -25.07
N GLY A 81 4.67 -14.86 -25.58
CA GLY A 81 5.62 -14.79 -26.69
C GLY A 81 7.08 -14.57 -26.28
N ARG A 82 7.37 -14.35 -24.98
CA ARG A 82 8.75 -14.37 -24.49
C ARG A 82 9.24 -15.81 -24.38
N ASN A 83 10.50 -16.07 -24.73
CA ASN A 83 11.10 -17.41 -24.65
C ASN A 83 11.05 -17.90 -23.18
N ASN A 84 10.61 -19.14 -22.97
CA ASN A 84 10.55 -19.78 -21.64
C ASN A 84 11.93 -20.06 -21.03
N THR A 85 13.00 -19.77 -21.77
CA THR A 85 14.39 -19.93 -21.33
C THR A 85 14.89 -18.63 -20.70
N ASN A 86 15.40 -18.70 -19.47
CA ASN A 86 16.13 -17.59 -18.88
C ASN A 86 17.52 -17.49 -19.50
N TRP A 87 17.77 -16.45 -20.28
CA TRP A 87 19.06 -16.27 -20.96
C TRP A 87 20.22 -15.99 -20.00
N TYR A 88 19.95 -15.46 -18.81
CA TYR A 88 21.01 -15.24 -17.82
C TYR A 88 21.59 -16.56 -17.31
N ASP A 89 20.74 -17.57 -17.08
CA ASP A 89 21.17 -18.90 -16.66
C ASP A 89 21.99 -19.57 -17.75
N VAL A 90 21.51 -19.53 -19.01
CA VAL A 90 22.21 -20.12 -20.17
C VAL A 90 23.61 -19.52 -20.37
N VAL A 91 23.75 -18.19 -20.23
CA VAL A 91 25.04 -17.52 -20.37
C VAL A 91 25.97 -17.89 -19.21
N SER A 92 25.45 -17.88 -17.97
CA SER A 92 26.22 -18.24 -16.78
C SER A 92 26.76 -19.68 -16.86
N GLU A 93 25.92 -20.63 -17.28
CA GLU A 93 26.32 -22.03 -17.50
C GLU A 93 27.40 -22.15 -18.59
N ARG A 94 27.26 -21.43 -19.69
CA ARG A 94 28.27 -21.44 -20.78
C ARG A 94 29.62 -20.89 -20.31
N GLU A 95 29.63 -19.84 -19.50
CA GLU A 95 30.87 -19.27 -18.95
C GLU A 95 31.53 -20.22 -17.94
N HIS A 96 30.75 -20.85 -17.07
CA HIS A 96 31.25 -21.86 -16.13
C HIS A 96 31.82 -23.09 -16.85
N ASN A 97 31.21 -23.53 -17.94
CA ASN A 97 31.71 -24.63 -18.77
C ASN A 97 32.97 -24.24 -19.57
N ARG A 98 33.20 -22.95 -19.85
CA ARG A 98 34.44 -22.47 -20.48
C ARG A 98 35.63 -22.50 -19.52
N THR A 99 35.40 -22.29 -18.23
CA THR A 99 36.45 -22.35 -17.20
C THR A 99 36.76 -23.79 -16.77
N ASN A 100 35.78 -24.69 -16.83
CA ASN A 100 35.96 -26.12 -16.58
C ASN A 100 36.23 -26.91 -17.87
N LYS A 101 37.52 -27.06 -18.24
CA LYS A 101 37.98 -27.84 -19.41
C LYS A 101 37.80 -29.37 -19.26
N THR A 102 36.61 -29.86 -18.94
CA THR A 102 36.30 -31.29 -19.08
C THR A 102 35.32 -31.52 -20.24
N PRO A 103 35.48 -32.58 -21.05
CA PRO A 103 34.64 -32.81 -22.23
C PRO A 103 33.18 -33.03 -21.80
N TRP A 104 32.32 -32.04 -22.05
CA TRP A 104 30.91 -32.12 -21.68
C TRP A 104 30.07 -32.68 -22.83
N LYS A 105 29.36 -33.78 -22.57
CA LYS A 105 28.15 -34.17 -23.32
C LYS A 105 27.02 -33.22 -22.89
N PRO A 106 26.18 -32.71 -23.79
CA PRO A 106 25.03 -31.91 -23.39
C PRO A 106 24.14 -32.76 -22.49
N ALA A 107 24.14 -32.50 -21.19
CA ALA A 107 23.01 -32.91 -20.37
C ALA A 107 21.81 -32.14 -20.91
N SER A 108 20.72 -32.88 -21.16
CA SER A 108 19.37 -32.32 -21.24
C SER A 108 19.21 -31.26 -20.14
N PRO A 109 18.57 -30.11 -20.44
CA PRO A 109 18.49 -28.98 -19.52
C PRO A 109 18.18 -29.54 -18.14
N ALA A 110 19.09 -29.29 -17.19
CA ALA A 110 18.92 -29.71 -15.83
C ALA A 110 17.68 -29.00 -15.33
N VAL A 111 16.55 -29.68 -15.45
CA VAL A 111 15.37 -29.43 -14.67
C VAL A 111 15.86 -29.49 -13.24
N SER A 112 16.09 -28.32 -12.65
CA SER A 112 16.30 -28.21 -11.22
C SER A 112 15.13 -28.93 -10.58
N ASN A 113 15.40 -30.01 -9.83
CA ASN A 113 14.38 -30.85 -9.18
C ASN A 113 13.61 -30.12 -8.06
N THR A 114 13.67 -28.79 -8.03
CA THR A 114 12.69 -27.93 -7.36
C THR A 114 11.94 -27.20 -8.47
N PHE A 115 11.06 -27.91 -9.18
CA PHE A 115 10.04 -27.25 -9.99
C PHE A 115 9.19 -26.43 -9.01
N GLY A 116 9.52 -25.14 -8.86
CA GLY A 116 8.65 -24.23 -8.15
C GLY A 116 7.34 -24.22 -8.90
N ILE A 117 6.23 -24.56 -8.22
CA ILE A 117 4.88 -24.49 -8.81
C ILE A 117 4.65 -23.12 -9.48
N ASP A 118 5.31 -22.09 -8.94
CA ASP A 118 5.36 -20.72 -9.44
C ASP A 118 5.83 -20.63 -10.90
N ASP A 119 6.77 -21.44 -11.37
CA ASP A 119 7.29 -21.35 -12.75
C ASP A 119 6.26 -21.77 -13.83
N PHE A 120 5.12 -22.35 -13.43
CA PHE A 120 3.99 -22.61 -14.33
C PHE A 120 3.05 -21.43 -14.52
N TYR A 121 3.27 -20.35 -13.77
CA TYR A 121 2.45 -19.14 -13.81
C TYR A 121 3.24 -17.99 -14.38
N ASN A 122 2.59 -17.17 -15.20
CA ASN A 122 3.22 -16.00 -15.78
C ASN A 122 2.94 -14.71 -15.00
N CYS A 123 2.10 -14.75 -13.97
CA CYS A 123 1.79 -13.62 -13.09
C CYS A 123 1.97 -14.04 -11.62
N HIS A 124 2.94 -13.44 -10.92
CA HIS A 124 3.19 -13.67 -9.50
C HIS A 124 2.92 -12.39 -8.73
N VAL A 125 1.88 -12.36 -7.90
CA VAL A 125 1.54 -11.18 -7.11
C VAL A 125 2.23 -11.22 -5.75
N LEU A 126 2.78 -10.09 -5.33
CA LEU A 126 3.71 -10.01 -4.20
C LEU A 126 3.12 -9.19 -3.07
N ASP A 127 3.34 -9.64 -1.83
CA ASP A 127 2.86 -8.96 -0.61
C ASP A 127 3.41 -7.53 -0.49
N CYS A 128 4.69 -7.37 -0.78
CA CYS A 128 5.47 -6.18 -0.59
C CYS A 128 6.29 -5.87 -1.85
N PRO A 129 6.46 -4.58 -2.17
CA PRO A 129 7.35 -4.19 -3.24
C PRO A 129 8.81 -4.36 -2.81
N GLU A 130 9.68 -4.49 -3.79
CA GLU A 130 11.09 -4.12 -3.63
C GLU A 130 11.21 -2.67 -3.16
N TYR A 131 11.99 -2.48 -2.10
CA TYR A 131 12.52 -1.21 -1.63
C TYR A 131 14.05 -1.30 -1.63
N ARG A 132 14.75 -0.23 -1.23
CA ARG A 132 16.22 -0.02 -1.31
C ARG A 132 17.10 -1.22 -1.75
N ASN A 133 18.00 -0.96 -2.71
CA ASN A 133 18.98 -1.89 -3.30
C ASN A 133 18.37 -3.04 -4.11
N LEU A 134 17.05 -3.21 -4.12
CA LEU A 134 16.37 -4.25 -4.91
C LEU A 134 16.99 -5.63 -4.64
N SER A 135 17.32 -5.90 -3.37
CA SER A 135 18.18 -7.02 -2.96
C SER A 135 17.61 -8.38 -3.32
N THR A 136 16.29 -8.48 -3.48
CA THR A 136 15.60 -9.71 -3.83
C THR A 136 15.24 -9.77 -5.32
N ILE A 137 15.70 -8.81 -6.13
CA ILE A 137 15.60 -8.91 -7.60
C ILE A 137 16.57 -9.97 -8.12
N VAL A 138 16.03 -10.84 -8.97
CA VAL A 138 16.73 -11.90 -9.69
C VAL A 138 16.68 -11.58 -11.18
N ASN A 139 17.81 -11.79 -11.85
CA ASN A 139 17.92 -11.71 -13.29
C ASN A 139 17.16 -12.88 -13.94
N ASP A 140 16.02 -12.58 -14.56
CA ASP A 140 15.19 -13.56 -15.22
C ASP A 140 14.59 -12.93 -16.47
N THR A 141 15.15 -13.26 -17.64
CA THR A 141 14.71 -12.64 -18.89
C THR A 141 13.24 -12.90 -19.19
N ARG A 142 12.61 -13.90 -18.57
CA ARG A 142 11.21 -14.28 -18.82
C ARG A 142 10.23 -13.27 -18.24
N PHE A 143 10.61 -12.55 -17.17
CA PHE A 143 9.70 -11.69 -16.40
C PHE A 143 10.09 -10.23 -16.44
N ASP A 144 9.09 -9.37 -16.24
CA ASP A 144 9.24 -7.97 -15.88
C ASP A 144 8.61 -7.72 -14.51
N TYR A 145 9.19 -6.81 -13.74
CA TYR A 145 8.77 -6.48 -12.38
C TYR A 145 8.02 -5.16 -12.35
N TYR A 146 6.83 -5.18 -11.74
CA TYR A 146 5.91 -4.06 -11.62
C TYR A 146 5.60 -3.76 -10.15
N THR A 147 5.43 -2.48 -9.82
CA THR A 147 5.13 -2.05 -8.45
C THR A 147 4.22 -0.82 -8.42
N LEU A 148 3.46 -0.67 -7.34
CA LEU A 148 2.72 0.57 -7.04
C LEU A 148 3.64 1.76 -6.75
N TYR A 149 4.89 1.52 -6.36
CA TYR A 149 5.82 2.54 -5.86
C TYR A 149 6.94 2.90 -6.84
N ALA A 150 6.75 2.73 -8.15
CA ALA A 150 7.84 2.96 -9.12
C ALA A 150 8.24 4.44 -9.30
N ARG A 151 7.32 5.38 -9.04
CA ARG A 151 7.59 6.82 -9.18
C ARG A 151 8.49 7.34 -8.07
N ASN A 152 8.16 6.97 -6.83
CA ASN A 152 8.90 7.34 -5.63
C ASN A 152 9.28 6.04 -4.91
N LEU A 153 10.44 5.48 -5.24
CA LEU A 153 10.90 4.26 -4.59
C LEU A 153 11.11 4.52 -3.08
N PRO A 154 10.52 3.70 -2.20
CA PRO A 154 10.71 3.84 -0.77
C PRO A 154 12.20 3.66 -0.40
N SER A 155 12.71 4.55 0.46
CA SER A 155 14.06 4.41 1.03
C SER A 155 14.12 3.24 2.03
N SER A 156 15.30 2.93 2.59
CA SER A 156 15.42 1.83 3.58
C SER A 156 14.63 2.03 4.85
N ASN A 157 14.24 3.26 5.15
CA ASN A 157 13.60 3.58 6.43
C ASN A 157 12.08 3.33 6.38
N TYR A 158 11.58 2.89 5.22
CA TYR A 158 10.19 2.49 5.06
C TYR A 158 10.03 1.03 5.45
N THR A 159 8.94 0.76 6.15
CA THR A 159 8.47 -0.57 6.47
C THR A 159 7.33 -0.93 5.55
N CYS A 160 7.38 -2.13 4.96
CA CYS A 160 6.24 -2.68 4.26
C CYS A 160 5.32 -3.40 5.24
N ILE A 161 4.03 -3.08 5.18
CA ILE A 161 2.98 -3.87 5.82
C ILE A 161 2.19 -4.55 4.70
N PRO A 162 2.25 -5.89 4.57
CA PRO A 162 1.53 -6.66 3.56
C PRO A 162 0.07 -6.24 3.44
N SER A 163 -0.44 -6.14 2.20
CA SER A 163 -1.83 -5.73 1.88
C SER A 163 -2.26 -4.32 2.31
N ILE A 164 -1.44 -3.60 3.08
CA ILE A 164 -1.76 -2.27 3.63
C ILE A 164 -0.97 -1.19 2.89
N GLY A 165 0.35 -1.35 2.77
CA GLY A 165 1.20 -0.38 2.07
C GLY A 165 2.59 -0.19 2.68
N MET A 166 3.32 0.80 2.17
CA MET A 166 4.62 1.25 2.65
C MET A 166 4.46 2.42 3.61
N PHE A 167 5.11 2.36 4.77
CA PHE A 167 5.03 3.36 5.83
C PHE A 167 6.40 3.82 6.27
N LEU A 168 6.55 5.13 6.48
CA LEU A 168 7.72 5.73 7.11
C LEU A 168 7.31 6.15 8.51
N PHE A 169 8.09 5.70 9.51
CA PHE A 169 7.93 6.18 10.87
C PHE A 169 8.83 7.39 11.11
N GLU A 170 8.24 8.51 11.51
CA GLU A 170 8.95 9.73 11.88
C GLU A 170 8.99 9.81 13.41
N ASN A 171 10.19 9.75 13.98
CA ASN A 171 10.37 9.75 15.44
C ASN A 171 10.51 11.16 16.02
N THR A 172 10.63 12.19 15.17
CA THR A 172 10.71 13.57 15.62
C THR A 172 9.34 14.06 16.10
N LYS A 173 9.33 14.65 17.29
CA LYS A 173 8.11 15.26 17.84
C LYS A 173 7.82 16.55 17.09
N LEU A 174 6.80 16.51 16.24
CA LEU A 174 6.31 17.64 15.46
C LEU A 174 4.90 18.03 15.91
N ASN A 175 4.41 19.17 15.45
CA ASN A 175 2.98 19.48 15.47
C ASN A 175 2.31 18.88 14.22
N PHE A 176 0.97 18.86 14.16
CA PHE A 176 0.24 18.23 13.06
C PHE A 176 0.64 18.77 11.67
N SER A 177 0.70 20.09 11.50
CA SER A 177 1.02 20.72 10.21
C SER A 177 2.45 20.40 9.75
N ASN A 178 3.43 20.43 10.67
CA ASN A 178 4.81 20.10 10.35
C ASN A 178 4.96 18.60 10.05
N ALA A 179 4.27 17.72 10.80
CA ALA A 179 4.25 16.29 10.52
C ALA A 179 3.64 15.99 9.14
N TYR A 180 2.51 16.65 8.81
CA TYR A 180 1.91 16.55 7.49
C TYR A 180 2.87 16.97 6.38
N ASN A 181 3.51 18.14 6.52
CA ASN A 181 4.46 18.65 5.54
C ASN A 181 5.68 17.73 5.41
N ALA A 182 6.19 17.17 6.51
CA ALA A 182 7.30 16.22 6.49
C ALA A 182 6.94 14.95 5.68
N CYS A 183 5.75 14.37 5.90
CA CYS A 183 5.29 13.23 5.13
C CYS A 183 5.10 13.55 3.64
N VAL A 184 4.59 14.74 3.31
CA VAL A 184 4.44 15.20 1.92
C VAL A 184 5.80 15.41 1.26
N SER A 185 6.76 16.02 1.94
CA SER A 185 8.14 16.19 1.46
C SER A 185 8.86 14.86 1.24
N ALA A 186 8.52 13.83 2.02
CA ALA A 186 8.99 12.46 1.81
C ALA A 186 8.26 11.72 0.66
N GLY A 187 7.41 12.40 -0.12
CA GLY A 187 6.69 11.82 -1.25
C GLY A 187 5.50 10.95 -0.84
N GLY A 188 5.00 11.11 0.39
CA GLY A 188 3.84 10.42 0.94
C GLY A 188 2.80 11.39 1.52
N SER A 189 2.06 10.93 2.53
CA SER A 189 1.11 11.74 3.32
C SER A 189 0.95 11.09 4.69
N LEU A 190 0.29 11.77 5.64
CA LEU A 190 -0.03 11.15 6.92
C LEU A 190 -0.87 9.87 6.71
N ALA A 191 -0.66 8.89 7.57
CA ALA A 191 -1.23 7.55 7.38
C ALA A 191 -2.76 7.57 7.39
N HIS A 192 -3.36 7.03 6.33
CA HIS A 192 -4.80 6.84 6.24
C HIS A 192 -5.25 5.63 7.09
N ILE A 193 -6.21 5.84 8.00
CA ILE A 193 -6.67 4.83 8.98
C ILE A 193 -8.16 4.45 8.84
N ALA A 194 -8.87 4.88 7.79
CA ALA A 194 -10.32 4.65 7.69
C ALA A 194 -10.71 3.22 7.26
N SER A 195 -9.91 2.21 7.63
CA SER A 195 -10.30 0.79 7.57
C SER A 195 -9.78 0.03 8.79
N ASP A 196 -10.48 -1.05 9.11
CA ASP A 196 -10.16 -2.00 10.16
C ASP A 196 -8.75 -2.59 9.98
N ALA A 197 -8.45 -3.11 8.79
CA ALA A 197 -7.16 -3.72 8.48
C ALA A 197 -6.01 -2.71 8.64
N ARG A 198 -6.18 -1.49 8.13
CA ARG A 198 -5.14 -0.44 8.26
C ARG A 198 -4.91 -0.08 9.73
N THR A 199 -5.98 0.13 10.48
CA THR A 199 -5.90 0.49 11.90
C THR A 199 -5.24 -0.60 12.72
N PHE A 200 -5.65 -1.85 12.52
CA PHE A 200 -5.14 -3.00 13.27
C PHE A 200 -3.65 -3.28 12.97
N HIS A 201 -3.26 -3.31 11.69
CA HIS A 201 -1.87 -3.60 11.35
C HIS A 201 -0.92 -2.45 11.71
N LEU A 202 -1.37 -1.19 11.59
CA LEU A 202 -0.56 -0.04 12.01
C LEU A 202 -0.43 0.04 13.53
N SER A 203 -1.49 -0.21 14.30
CA SER A 203 -1.40 -0.20 15.77
C SER A 203 -0.45 -1.29 16.27
N LYS A 204 -0.51 -2.49 15.68
CA LYS A 204 0.44 -3.56 15.96
C LYS A 204 1.88 -3.12 15.65
N TYR A 205 2.13 -2.59 14.45
CA TYR A 205 3.47 -2.10 14.08
C TYR A 205 4.00 -1.04 15.05
N LEU A 206 3.17 -0.05 15.42
CA LEU A 206 3.54 0.99 16.38
C LEU A 206 3.84 0.42 17.78
N SER A 207 3.13 -0.63 18.20
CA SER A 207 3.39 -1.30 19.49
C SER A 207 4.69 -2.10 19.54
N GLU A 208 5.24 -2.46 18.38
CA GLU A 208 6.50 -3.20 18.24
C GLU A 208 7.70 -2.25 18.04
N LEU A 209 7.48 -0.95 17.84
CA LEU A 209 8.56 0.01 17.71
C LEU A 209 9.36 0.12 19.03
N PRO A 210 10.70 0.20 18.96
CA PRO A 210 11.51 0.40 20.15
C PRO A 210 11.04 1.65 20.88
N SER A 211 10.68 1.52 22.16
CA SER A 211 10.44 2.68 23.01
C SER A 211 11.69 3.56 22.92
N ALA A 212 11.52 4.85 22.58
CA ALA A 212 12.64 5.78 22.60
C ALA A 212 13.37 5.64 23.95
N ASN A 213 14.69 5.44 23.91
CA ASN A 213 15.56 5.26 25.07
C ASN A 213 15.33 6.38 26.11
N ASN A 214 14.38 6.18 27.00
CA ASN A 214 14.38 6.82 28.30
C ASN A 214 15.39 6.05 29.14
N SER A 215 16.68 6.35 28.92
CA SER A 215 17.75 6.02 29.84
C SER A 215 17.54 6.81 31.14
N ALA A 216 16.56 6.43 31.95
CA ALA A 216 16.41 6.75 33.37
C ALA A 216 15.06 6.22 33.86
N SER A 217 15.01 4.94 34.23
CA SER A 217 14.25 4.45 35.38
C SER A 217 14.22 2.93 35.33
N ASN A 218 15.00 2.28 36.20
CA ASN A 218 14.72 0.92 36.64
C ASN A 218 13.30 0.90 37.21
N ASN A 219 12.32 0.42 36.43
CA ASN A 219 11.10 -0.26 36.90
C ASN A 219 10.35 -0.82 35.68
N THR A 220 10.23 -2.15 35.66
CA THR A 220 9.21 -2.98 34.96
C THR A 220 8.50 -2.40 33.73
N THR A 221 8.88 -2.88 32.55
CA THR A 221 8.00 -3.29 31.43
C THR A 221 6.62 -2.62 31.32
N THR A 222 6.60 -1.34 30.95
CA THR A 222 5.41 -0.73 30.33
C THR A 222 5.87 0.29 29.29
N MET A 223 5.49 0.09 28.02
CA MET A 223 5.49 1.14 27.01
C MET A 223 4.84 2.41 27.62
N PRO A 224 5.35 3.63 27.37
CA PRO A 224 4.70 4.83 27.85
C PRO A 224 3.27 4.86 27.29
N LEU A 225 2.30 4.72 28.19
CA LEU A 225 0.87 4.49 27.92
C LEU A 225 0.21 5.60 27.07
N ASP A 226 0.90 6.72 26.85
CA ASP A 226 0.34 7.94 26.26
C ASP A 226 1.04 8.40 24.97
N THR A 227 1.74 7.50 24.27
CA THR A 227 2.37 7.89 22.99
C THR A 227 1.32 7.99 21.89
N GLN A 228 1.03 9.22 21.47
CA GLN A 228 0.07 9.53 20.41
C GLN A 228 0.79 9.80 19.10
N TYR A 229 0.20 9.34 18.00
CA TYR A 229 0.72 9.53 16.65
C TYR A 229 -0.30 10.24 15.79
N TYR A 230 0.15 11.21 14.99
CA TYR A 230 -0.73 11.86 14.03
C TYR A 230 -1.09 10.91 12.90
N VAL A 231 -2.38 10.86 12.61
CA VAL A 231 -2.95 10.14 11.46
C VAL A 231 -3.43 11.15 10.43
N GLY A 232 -3.65 10.68 9.21
CA GLY A 232 -4.12 11.50 8.10
C GLY A 232 -5.60 11.79 8.16
N LEU A 233 -6.07 12.38 9.26
CA LEU A 233 -7.45 12.80 9.47
C LEU A 233 -7.46 14.24 9.98
N ASN A 234 -8.16 15.12 9.26
CA ASN A 234 -8.25 16.54 9.59
C ASN A 234 -9.71 16.99 9.59
N GLU A 235 -10.05 17.88 10.52
CA GLU A 235 -11.37 18.49 10.63
C GLU A 235 -11.33 19.90 10.00
N THR A 236 -11.95 20.06 8.84
CA THR A 236 -12.01 21.36 8.16
C THR A 236 -13.24 22.15 8.60
N GLU A 237 -14.33 21.46 8.87
CA GLU A 237 -15.59 22.01 9.38
C GLU A 237 -16.04 21.14 10.55
N LYS A 238 -16.78 21.73 11.51
CA LYS A 238 -17.21 21.00 12.70
C LYS A 238 -17.92 19.69 12.35
N ASN A 239 -17.48 18.59 12.94
CA ASN A 239 -17.91 17.20 12.71
C ASN A 239 -17.69 16.68 11.28
N ARG A 240 -16.83 17.32 10.47
CA ARG A 240 -16.51 16.89 9.11
C ARG A 240 -15.02 16.63 8.96
N PHE A 241 -14.70 15.34 8.97
CA PHE A 241 -13.34 14.84 8.87
C PHE A 241 -12.99 14.43 7.44
N PHE A 242 -11.77 14.78 7.03
CA PHE A 242 -11.22 14.45 5.72
C PHE A 242 -9.90 13.71 5.87
N THR A 243 -9.68 12.74 5.00
CA THR A 243 -8.42 12.01 4.92
C THR A 243 -7.33 12.88 4.27
N SER A 244 -6.07 12.49 4.39
CA SER A 244 -4.98 13.17 3.64
C SER A 244 -5.13 13.11 2.11
N ALA A 245 -5.95 12.22 1.58
CA ALA A 245 -6.30 12.17 0.16
C ALA A 245 -7.52 13.05 -0.20
N ASN A 246 -7.99 13.88 0.75
CA ASN A 246 -9.18 14.72 0.63
C ASN A 246 -10.47 13.93 0.42
N GLU A 247 -10.55 12.74 1.02
CA GLU A 247 -11.76 11.92 1.04
C GLU A 247 -12.53 12.19 2.31
N ARG A 248 -13.86 12.25 2.24
CA ARG A 248 -14.65 12.45 3.44
C ARG A 248 -14.71 11.17 4.27
N LEU A 249 -14.62 11.29 5.59
CA LEU A 249 -14.64 10.14 6.48
C LEU A 249 -15.98 9.38 6.42
N ASP A 250 -17.10 10.06 6.14
CA ASP A 250 -18.42 9.45 5.98
C ASP A 250 -18.54 8.51 4.77
N CYS A 251 -17.57 8.54 3.85
CA CYS A 251 -17.46 7.53 2.79
C CYS A 251 -17.00 6.15 3.30
N PHE A 252 -16.49 6.07 4.52
CA PHE A 252 -16.05 4.84 5.14
C PHE A 252 -17.01 4.46 6.26
N THR A 253 -17.27 3.17 6.46
CA THR A 253 -18.11 2.66 7.56
C THR A 253 -17.32 2.49 8.86
N PHE A 254 -16.00 2.34 8.77
CA PHE A 254 -15.15 2.06 9.92
C PHE A 254 -14.77 3.32 10.70
N ARG A 255 -14.87 3.26 12.04
CA ARG A 255 -14.40 4.29 12.97
C ARG A 255 -13.67 3.63 14.14
N ALA A 256 -12.55 4.21 14.55
CA ALA A 256 -11.77 3.79 15.70
C ALA A 256 -11.57 4.96 16.68
N TRP A 257 -12.66 5.62 17.04
CA TRP A 257 -12.61 6.69 18.04
C TRP A 257 -12.36 6.10 19.43
N ALA A 258 -11.50 6.75 20.20
CA ALA A 258 -11.39 6.47 21.63
C ALA A 258 -12.66 6.93 22.36
N PRO A 259 -12.97 6.37 23.55
CA PRO A 259 -14.13 6.79 24.33
C PRO A 259 -14.13 8.31 24.56
N GLY A 260 -15.27 8.95 24.29
CA GLY A 260 -15.43 10.41 24.41
C GLY A 260 -15.09 11.20 23.14
N HIS A 261 -14.60 10.56 22.07
CA HIS A 261 -14.27 11.23 20.80
C HIS A 261 -15.21 10.84 19.65
N PRO A 262 -15.35 11.69 18.61
CA PRO A 262 -14.84 13.08 18.53
C PRO A 262 -15.63 14.03 19.43
N GLU A 263 -14.99 15.09 19.94
CA GLU A 263 -15.59 16.12 20.83
C GLU A 263 -16.16 17.32 20.06
#